data_AF-A0A173KWR2-F1
#
_entry.id   AF-A0A173KWR2-F1
#
_cell.length_a   1.000
_cell.length_b   1.000
_cell.length_c   1.000
_cell.angle_alpha   90.00
_cell.angle_beta   90.00
_cell.angle_gamma   90.00
#
_symmetry.space_group_name_H-M   'P 1'
#
loop_
_entity.id
_entity.type
_entity.pdbx_description
1 polymer ?
#
loop_
_entity_poly.entity_id
_entity_poly.type
_entity_poly.pdbx_seq_one_letter_code
_entity_poly.pdbx_strand_id
1 'polypeptide(L)'
;MAFKAELLSEKMKACGVSQKQLAERTSFDVRSISRWANGHQIPKPASILKLAEALGCSLKDFDPDFADSMEGVIVSGRVSAASHNAYAAMKLVFNVSQTQILELAPILFATVAARALQIPADDDAFVAAQEREARNRGIRIERCGSLDEVEGLDLDCKAANDHKCFGLEPEHGSTAIARNLFWEALSRMVAQADNRVSVDMWQQDWPGHVPDADGFNPHVALLDLVAEGDPEIIRRLVRGELRFSTSIDKAQIASKGDLNQLAELIRKDLADQAAAHRAMLEDRRRASQARLDLWRQGYEREHPEWAQEYEELTAALCHPANWYPAYYSDKMIEEARANPFAEARFLDDARYPGRFVLPRPFGHKPEPVYPCTNADVERFDELQAHRAASKAAFEGGSK
;
A
#
# COMPACT_ATOMS: atom_id res chain seq x y z
N MET A 1 -2.63 -7.62 25.07
CA MET A 1 -2.70 -8.02 26.49
C MET A 1 -2.08 -6.89 27.26
N ALA A 2 -2.83 -6.22 28.13
CA ALA A 2 -2.36 -4.99 28.73
C ALA A 2 -2.71 -4.99 30.23
N PHE A 3 -1.76 -5.53 31.00
CA PHE A 3 -1.57 -5.41 32.45
C PHE A 3 -0.32 -6.26 32.76
N LYS A 4 0.73 -5.66 33.31
CA LYS A 4 2.01 -6.31 33.61
C LYS A 4 2.21 -6.40 35.11
N ALA A 5 2.19 -7.63 35.62
CA ALA A 5 2.36 -7.92 37.05
C ALA A 5 3.72 -7.44 37.61
N GLU A 6 4.76 -7.52 36.79
CA GLU A 6 6.11 -7.04 37.10
C GLU A 6 6.11 -5.53 37.36
N LEU A 7 5.45 -4.76 36.49
CA LEU A 7 5.32 -3.31 36.62
C LEU A 7 4.52 -2.91 37.87
N LEU A 8 3.43 -3.63 38.17
CA LEU A 8 2.72 -3.42 39.44
C LEU A 8 3.65 -3.65 40.64
N SER A 9 4.43 -4.74 40.63
CA SER A 9 5.35 -5.08 41.71
C SER A 9 6.47 -4.05 41.88
N GLU A 10 7.02 -3.55 40.78
CA GLU A 10 8.01 -2.46 40.78
C GLU A 10 7.42 -1.18 41.34
N LYS A 11 6.21 -0.81 40.91
CA LYS A 11 5.54 0.40 41.38
C LYS A 11 5.22 0.34 42.87
N MET A 12 4.74 -0.82 43.36
CA MET A 12 4.51 -1.04 44.79
C MET A 12 5.78 -0.83 45.62
N LYS A 13 6.93 -1.35 45.14
CA LYS A 13 8.23 -1.13 45.78
C LYS A 13 8.64 0.34 45.75
N ALA A 14 8.48 1.02 44.62
CA ALA A 14 8.81 2.44 44.46
C ALA A 14 7.97 3.35 45.37
N CYS A 15 6.69 3.02 45.56
CA CYS A 15 5.78 3.73 46.46
C CYS A 15 5.95 3.32 47.94
N GLY A 16 6.78 2.32 48.25
CA GLY A 16 6.96 1.80 49.61
C GLY A 16 5.71 1.13 50.20
N VAL A 17 4.83 0.58 49.35
CA VAL A 17 3.53 0.02 49.75
C VAL A 17 3.59 -1.51 49.70
N SER A 18 3.28 -2.17 50.81
CA SER A 18 3.13 -3.63 50.88
C SER A 18 1.79 -4.11 50.30
N GLN A 19 1.70 -5.40 49.93
CA GLN A 19 0.44 -6.01 49.45
C GLN A 19 -0.71 -5.83 50.46
N LYS A 20 -0.41 -5.89 51.75
CA LYS A 20 -1.40 -5.68 52.82
C LYS A 20 -1.90 -4.23 52.87
N GLN A 21 -0.99 -3.27 52.79
CA GLN A 21 -1.35 -1.84 52.77
C GLN A 21 -2.12 -1.48 51.50
N LEU A 22 -1.77 -2.07 50.36
CA LEU A 22 -2.48 -1.83 49.10
C LEU A 22 -3.89 -2.43 49.15
N ALA A 23 -4.05 -3.63 49.71
CA ALA A 23 -5.34 -4.26 49.96
C ALA A 23 -6.24 -3.39 50.85
N GLU A 24 -5.70 -2.84 51.94
CA GLU A 24 -6.40 -1.91 52.84
C GLU A 24 -6.84 -0.63 52.11
N ARG A 25 -5.96 -0.03 51.29
CA ARG A 25 -6.26 1.20 50.53
C ARG A 25 -7.31 0.99 49.44
N THR A 26 -7.39 -0.20 48.87
CA THR A 26 -8.27 -0.51 47.72
C THR A 26 -9.54 -1.27 48.12
N SER A 27 -9.64 -1.69 49.38
CA SER A 27 -10.68 -2.61 49.87
C SER A 27 -10.73 -3.94 49.11
N PHE A 28 -9.58 -4.41 48.60
CA PHE A 28 -9.44 -5.73 48.00
C PHE A 28 -8.86 -6.73 48.99
N ASP A 29 -9.06 -8.02 48.73
CA ASP A 29 -8.43 -9.07 49.52
C ASP A 29 -6.93 -9.17 49.20
N VAL A 30 -6.11 -9.41 50.22
CA VAL A 30 -4.63 -9.54 50.08
C VAL A 30 -4.27 -10.64 49.09
N ARG A 31 -5.05 -11.73 49.03
CA ARG A 31 -4.85 -12.83 48.08
C ARG A 31 -5.11 -12.39 46.64
N SER A 32 -6.04 -11.48 46.40
CA SER A 32 -6.29 -10.91 45.08
C SER A 32 -5.11 -10.04 44.62
N ILE A 33 -4.62 -9.16 45.50
CA ILE A 33 -3.41 -8.36 45.24
C ILE A 33 -2.21 -9.26 44.96
N SER A 34 -2.02 -10.31 45.74
CA SER A 34 -0.94 -11.29 45.56
C SER A 34 -1.04 -12.02 44.22
N ARG A 35 -2.23 -12.44 43.80
CA ARG A 35 -2.44 -13.08 42.49
C ARG A 35 -2.14 -12.14 41.34
N TRP A 36 -2.46 -10.85 41.46
CA TRP A 36 -2.18 -9.85 40.43
C TRP A 36 -0.69 -9.51 40.36
N ALA A 37 -0.04 -9.27 41.50
CA ALA A 37 1.38 -8.92 41.58
C ALA A 37 2.30 -10.06 41.12
N ASN A 38 1.89 -11.32 41.32
CA ASN A 38 2.63 -12.50 40.87
C ASN A 38 2.21 -12.99 39.46
N GLY A 39 1.31 -12.28 38.78
CA GLY A 39 0.87 -12.62 37.41
C GLY A 39 0.01 -13.88 37.30
N HIS A 40 -0.51 -14.41 38.41
CA HIS A 40 -1.42 -15.56 38.40
C HIS A 40 -2.83 -15.22 37.92
N GLN A 41 -3.22 -13.94 38.00
CA GLN A 41 -4.52 -13.46 37.54
C GLN A 41 -4.38 -12.02 37.02
N ILE A 42 -5.11 -11.69 35.97
CA ILE A 42 -5.22 -10.32 35.47
C ILE A 42 -6.40 -9.63 36.16
N PRO A 43 -6.20 -8.46 36.81
CA PRO A 43 -7.28 -7.67 37.40
C PRO A 43 -8.25 -7.16 36.32
N LYS A 44 -9.51 -6.94 36.70
CA LYS A 44 -10.49 -6.28 35.83
C LYS A 44 -10.14 -4.80 35.67
N PRO A 45 -10.55 -4.11 34.59
CA PRO A 45 -10.28 -2.69 34.38
C PRO A 45 -10.66 -1.80 35.57
N ALA A 46 -11.82 -2.03 36.19
CA ALA A 46 -12.24 -1.32 37.41
C ALA A 46 -11.30 -1.54 38.61
N SER A 47 -10.63 -2.70 38.67
CA SER A 47 -9.63 -2.98 39.70
C SER A 47 -8.29 -2.31 39.40
N ILE A 48 -7.89 -2.24 38.13
CA ILE A 48 -6.70 -1.53 37.64
C ILE A 48 -6.81 -0.04 38.01
N LEU A 49 -7.98 0.58 37.81
CA LEU A 49 -8.30 1.94 38.23
C LEU A 49 -8.04 2.19 39.72
N LYS A 50 -8.62 1.35 40.58
CA LYS A 50 -8.45 1.46 42.03
C LYS A 50 -7.00 1.28 42.48
N LEU A 51 -6.24 0.42 41.80
CA LEU A 51 -4.81 0.25 42.08
C LEU A 51 -4.02 1.51 41.73
N ALA A 52 -4.32 2.16 40.60
CA ALA A 52 -3.63 3.37 40.15
C ALA A 52 -3.90 4.53 41.11
N GLU A 53 -5.17 4.73 41.49
CA GLU A 53 -5.58 5.72 42.47
C GLU A 53 -4.90 5.50 43.83
N ALA A 54 -4.88 4.26 44.34
CA ALA A 54 -4.28 3.94 45.64
C ALA A 54 -2.75 4.08 45.67
N LEU A 55 -2.10 3.95 44.52
CA LEU A 55 -0.65 4.13 44.33
C LEU A 55 -0.29 5.55 43.84
N GLY A 56 -1.27 6.41 43.56
CA GLY A 56 -1.07 7.78 43.09
C GLY A 56 -0.32 7.85 41.75
N CYS A 57 -0.68 6.97 40.81
CA CYS A 57 0.09 6.78 39.58
C CYS A 57 -0.80 6.63 38.34
N SER A 58 -0.20 6.60 37.15
CA SER A 58 -0.95 6.43 35.91
C SER A 58 -1.32 4.96 35.70
N LEU A 59 -2.46 4.71 35.07
CA LEU A 59 -2.87 3.36 34.67
C LEU A 59 -1.83 2.73 33.73
N LYS A 60 -1.20 3.57 32.90
CA LYS A 60 -0.12 3.19 31.98
C LYS A 60 1.13 2.66 32.68
N ASP A 61 1.30 2.95 33.97
CA ASP A 61 2.47 2.50 34.74
C ASP A 61 2.49 0.99 34.95
N PHE A 62 1.34 0.31 34.89
CA PHE A 62 1.27 -1.15 34.95
C PHE A 62 0.36 -1.76 33.89
N ASP A 63 -0.35 -0.94 33.12
CA ASP A 63 -1.10 -1.33 31.94
C ASP A 63 -0.75 -0.40 30.76
N PRO A 64 0.39 -0.63 30.07
CA PRO A 64 0.91 0.30 29.07
C PRO A 64 -0.02 0.56 27.87
N ASP A 65 -0.99 -0.31 27.60
CA ASP A 65 -1.96 -0.12 26.52
C ASP A 65 -3.34 0.34 27.05
N PHE A 66 -3.44 0.81 28.30
CA PHE A 66 -4.70 1.32 28.86
C PHE A 66 -5.14 2.61 28.14
N ALA A 67 -6.37 2.62 27.63
CA ALA A 67 -7.02 3.79 27.03
C ALA A 67 -7.84 4.55 28.10
N ASP A 68 -7.75 5.88 28.13
CA ASP A 68 -8.25 6.73 29.23
C ASP A 68 -9.79 6.75 29.44
N SER A 69 -10.58 6.04 28.61
CA SER A 69 -12.04 5.96 28.78
C SER A 69 -12.50 4.59 29.28
N MET A 70 -13.43 4.59 30.24
CA MET A 70 -14.00 3.38 30.88
C MET A 70 -14.65 2.38 29.90
N GLU A 71 -14.93 2.79 28.66
CA GLU A 71 -15.48 1.91 27.63
C GLU A 71 -14.53 1.68 26.44
N GLY A 72 -13.46 2.47 26.29
CA GLY A 72 -12.64 2.47 25.07
C GLY A 72 -13.48 2.85 23.83
N VAL A 73 -12.91 3.62 22.91
CA VAL A 73 -13.56 3.77 21.59
C VAL A 73 -13.06 2.62 20.72
N ILE A 74 -13.95 1.69 20.36
CA ILE A 74 -13.59 0.61 19.43
C ILE A 74 -13.43 1.21 18.04
N VAL A 75 -12.18 1.48 17.66
CA VAL A 75 -11.82 1.75 16.28
C VAL A 75 -11.53 0.41 15.62
N SER A 76 -12.48 -0.07 14.81
CA SER A 76 -12.32 -1.29 14.03
C SER A 76 -12.37 -0.96 12.54
N GLY A 77 -11.42 -1.50 11.79
CA GLY A 77 -11.34 -1.35 10.34
C GLY A 77 -10.62 -2.54 9.74
N ARG A 78 -10.99 -2.90 8.50
CA ARG A 78 -10.22 -3.88 7.73
C ARG A 78 -9.02 -3.15 7.13
N VAL A 79 -7.83 -3.66 7.40
CA VAL A 79 -6.58 -3.17 6.81
C VAL A 79 -6.04 -4.18 5.80
N SER A 80 -5.25 -3.70 4.85
CA SER A 80 -4.58 -4.59 3.90
C SER A 80 -3.51 -5.44 4.60
N ALA A 81 -3.12 -6.54 3.95
CA ALA A 81 -2.02 -7.35 4.45
C ALA A 81 -0.68 -6.59 4.44
N ALA A 82 -0.49 -5.64 3.50
CA ALA A 82 0.66 -4.75 3.46
C ALA A 82 0.73 -3.89 4.73
N SER A 83 -0.39 -3.25 5.12
CA SER A 83 -0.47 -2.49 6.37
C SER A 83 -0.20 -3.37 7.60
N HIS A 84 -0.73 -4.60 7.61
CA HIS A 84 -0.50 -5.53 8.71
C HIS A 84 0.97 -5.94 8.84
N ASN A 85 1.64 -6.19 7.71
CA ASN A 85 3.08 -6.44 7.67
C ASN A 85 3.86 -5.21 8.18
N ALA A 86 3.45 -4.00 7.80
CA ALA A 86 4.08 -2.78 8.27
C ALA A 86 3.93 -2.59 9.79
N TYR A 87 2.76 -2.87 10.36
CA TYR A 87 2.57 -2.89 11.82
C TYR A 87 3.49 -3.90 12.51
N ALA A 88 3.65 -5.10 11.93
CA ALA A 88 4.54 -6.12 12.48
C ALA A 88 6.01 -5.68 12.45
N ALA A 89 6.46 -5.06 11.35
CA ALA A 89 7.80 -4.50 11.23
C ALA A 89 8.03 -3.38 12.25
N MET A 90 7.10 -2.42 12.37
CA MET A 90 7.21 -1.32 13.33
C MET A 90 7.22 -1.81 14.78
N LYS A 91 6.44 -2.83 15.12
CA LYS A 91 6.48 -3.48 16.43
C LYS A 91 7.85 -4.09 16.72
N LEU A 92 8.48 -4.73 15.73
CA LEU A 92 9.77 -5.39 15.90
C LEU A 92 10.91 -4.36 16.04
N VAL A 93 10.91 -3.31 15.22
CA VAL A 93 11.99 -2.32 15.17
C VAL A 93 11.86 -1.25 16.25
N PHE A 94 10.67 -0.67 16.38
CA PHE A 94 10.43 0.50 17.23
C PHE A 94 9.75 0.15 18.55
N ASN A 95 9.37 -1.12 18.75
CA ASN A 95 8.63 -1.58 19.93
C ASN A 95 7.32 -0.81 20.16
N VAL A 96 6.64 -0.42 19.07
CA VAL A 96 5.37 0.31 19.10
C VAL A 96 4.22 -0.65 18.78
N SER A 97 3.16 -0.63 19.59
CA SER A 97 1.97 -1.44 19.37
C SER A 97 1.05 -0.83 18.31
N GLN A 98 0.18 -1.66 17.69
CA GLN A 98 -0.82 -1.16 16.74
C GLN A 98 -1.73 -0.10 17.38
N THR A 99 -2.10 -0.27 18.65
CA THR A 99 -2.90 0.71 19.40
C THR A 99 -2.17 2.05 19.50
N GLN A 100 -0.89 2.05 19.86
CA GLN A 100 -0.10 3.29 19.94
C GLN A 100 0.01 3.98 18.58
N ILE A 101 0.15 3.22 17.49
CA ILE A 101 0.16 3.79 16.14
C ILE A 101 -1.19 4.41 15.80
N LEU A 102 -2.30 3.75 16.15
CA LEU A 102 -3.65 4.29 15.92
C LEU A 102 -3.90 5.58 16.72
N GLU A 103 -3.43 5.67 17.96
CA GLU A 103 -3.51 6.87 18.79
C GLU A 103 -2.67 8.03 18.22
N LEU A 104 -1.52 7.72 17.62
CA LEU A 104 -0.65 8.73 16.98
C LEU A 104 -1.10 9.09 15.56
N ALA A 105 -1.92 8.25 14.90
CA ALA A 105 -2.30 8.42 13.52
C ALA A 105 -2.92 9.80 13.21
N PRO A 106 -3.84 10.36 14.03
CA PRO A 106 -4.37 11.71 13.78
C PRO A 106 -3.29 12.80 13.81
N ILE A 107 -2.32 12.68 14.71
CA ILE A 107 -1.22 13.66 14.86
C ILE A 107 -0.29 13.59 13.65
N LEU A 108 0.13 12.36 13.29
CA LEU A 108 1.00 12.12 12.14
C LEU A 108 0.33 12.55 10.84
N PHE A 109 -0.93 12.13 10.63
CA PHE A 109 -1.69 12.48 9.45
C PHE A 109 -1.89 13.99 9.32
N ALA A 110 -2.33 14.67 10.38
CA ALA A 110 -2.53 16.13 10.35
C ALA A 110 -1.22 16.88 10.07
N THR A 111 -0.09 16.41 10.60
CA THR A 111 1.23 17.00 10.35
C THR A 111 1.64 16.87 8.89
N VAL A 112 1.48 15.68 8.30
CA VAL A 112 1.80 15.43 6.89
C VAL A 112 0.84 16.19 5.97
N ALA A 113 -0.46 16.17 6.27
CA ALA A 113 -1.47 16.90 5.50
C ALA A 113 -1.21 18.43 5.52
N ALA A 114 -0.82 18.99 6.67
CA ALA A 114 -0.44 20.40 6.75
C ALA A 114 0.78 20.72 5.87
N ARG A 115 1.79 19.85 5.84
CA ARG A 115 2.94 19.99 4.93
C ARG A 115 2.54 19.84 3.47
N ALA A 116 1.66 18.89 3.15
CA ALA A 116 1.14 18.70 1.80
C ALA A 116 0.51 19.97 1.24
N LEU A 117 -0.32 20.65 2.03
CA LEU A 117 -0.96 21.91 1.63
C LEU A 117 0.03 23.09 1.50
N GLN A 118 1.24 22.98 2.04
CA GLN A 118 2.28 24.01 1.93
C GLN A 118 3.16 23.84 0.68
N ILE A 119 3.16 22.67 0.04
CA ILE A 119 4.02 22.37 -1.11
C ILE A 119 3.99 23.43 -2.20
N PRO A 120 2.82 23.91 -2.68
CA PRO A 120 2.81 24.90 -3.77
C PRO A 120 3.50 26.21 -3.37
N ALA A 121 3.29 26.65 -2.13
CA ALA A 121 3.92 27.87 -1.60
C ALA A 121 5.42 27.68 -1.36
N ASP A 122 5.85 26.51 -0.89
CA ASP A 122 7.28 26.18 -0.72
C ASP A 122 8.00 26.13 -2.08
N ASP A 123 7.35 25.54 -3.10
CA ASP A 123 7.87 25.50 -4.46
C ASP A 123 7.95 26.90 -5.08
N ASP A 124 6.91 27.74 -4.90
CA ASP A 124 6.92 29.16 -5.29
C ASP A 124 8.10 29.90 -4.67
N ALA A 125 8.31 29.75 -3.36
CA ALA A 125 9.40 30.41 -2.63
C ALA A 125 10.77 29.93 -3.11
N PHE A 126 10.93 28.62 -3.34
CA PHE A 126 12.16 28.03 -3.88
C PHE A 126 12.47 28.58 -5.26
N VAL A 127 11.51 28.58 -6.18
CA VAL A 127 11.69 29.11 -7.54
C VAL A 127 12.01 30.60 -7.52
N ALA A 128 11.30 31.40 -6.71
CA ALA A 128 11.57 32.84 -6.59
C ALA A 128 13.00 33.13 -6.09
N ALA A 129 13.54 32.30 -5.20
CA ALA A 129 14.93 32.40 -4.74
C ALA A 129 15.91 32.07 -5.87
N GLN A 130 15.68 30.99 -6.63
CA GLN A 130 16.50 30.59 -7.77
C GLN A 130 16.47 31.63 -8.90
N GLU A 131 15.30 32.18 -9.22
CA GLU A 131 15.18 33.25 -10.21
C GLU A 131 15.97 34.49 -9.82
N ARG A 132 15.97 34.86 -8.53
CA ARG A 132 16.74 36.01 -8.04
C ARG A 132 18.23 35.78 -8.23
N GLU A 133 18.72 34.59 -7.89
CA GLU A 133 20.12 34.21 -8.09
C GLU A 133 20.51 34.16 -9.57
N ALA A 134 19.65 33.60 -10.41
CA ALA A 134 19.86 33.53 -11.86
C ALA A 134 19.91 34.93 -12.49
N ARG A 135 18.99 35.83 -12.13
CA ARG A 135 19.02 37.23 -12.57
C ARG A 135 20.31 37.93 -12.19
N ASN A 136 20.83 37.70 -10.97
CA ASN A 136 22.11 38.26 -10.54
C ASN A 136 23.29 37.75 -11.38
N ARG A 137 23.16 36.57 -12.00
CA ARG A 137 24.15 35.96 -12.91
C ARG A 137 23.84 36.21 -14.38
N GLY A 138 22.79 36.98 -14.71
CA GLY A 138 22.36 37.25 -16.09
C GLY A 138 21.73 36.04 -16.79
N ILE A 139 21.31 35.02 -16.04
CA ILE A 139 20.69 33.78 -16.56
C ILE A 139 19.16 33.92 -16.44
N ARG A 140 18.44 33.54 -17.49
CA ARG A 140 16.98 33.42 -17.45
C ARG A 140 16.61 31.96 -17.17
N ILE A 141 15.74 31.74 -16.19
CA ILE A 141 15.16 30.43 -15.89
C ILE A 141 13.69 30.48 -16.28
N GLU A 142 13.21 29.45 -16.96
CA GLU A 142 11.79 29.22 -17.18
C GLU A 142 11.29 28.22 -16.13
N ARG A 143 10.20 28.59 -15.45
CA ARG A 143 9.63 27.81 -14.35
C ARG A 143 8.93 26.54 -14.83
N CYS A 144 8.17 26.66 -15.92
CA CYS A 144 7.42 25.58 -16.55
C CYS A 144 7.83 25.51 -18.02
N GLY A 145 8.07 24.30 -18.52
CA GLY A 145 8.42 24.03 -19.91
C GLY A 145 7.19 23.78 -20.81
N SER A 146 6.01 23.57 -20.22
CA SER A 146 4.77 23.28 -20.95
C SER A 146 3.53 23.95 -20.33
N LEU A 147 2.46 24.05 -21.11
CA LEU A 147 1.14 24.49 -20.61
C LEU A 147 0.56 23.49 -19.61
N ASP A 148 0.80 22.20 -19.81
CA ASP A 148 0.33 21.11 -18.95
C ASP A 148 0.89 21.22 -17.52
N GLU A 149 2.15 21.68 -17.39
CA GLU A 149 2.79 21.95 -16.08
C GLU A 149 2.22 23.19 -15.40
N VAL A 150 1.86 24.23 -16.17
CA VAL A 150 1.22 25.44 -15.62
C VAL A 150 -0.17 25.12 -15.09
N GLU A 151 -0.99 24.42 -15.89
CA GLU A 151 -2.33 23.99 -15.47
C GLU A 151 -2.26 23.03 -14.27
N GLY A 152 -1.26 22.14 -14.24
CA GLY A 152 -1.00 21.25 -13.10
C GLY A 152 -0.66 22.02 -11.82
N LEU A 153 0.18 23.04 -11.91
CA LEU A 153 0.51 23.90 -10.76
C LEU A 153 -0.70 24.69 -10.27
N ASP A 154 -1.54 25.18 -11.18
CA ASP A 154 -2.79 25.87 -10.82
C ASP A 154 -3.75 24.93 -10.07
N LEU A 155 -3.83 23.66 -10.49
CA LEU A 155 -4.60 22.62 -9.78
C LEU A 155 -4.02 22.34 -8.39
N ASP A 156 -2.71 22.28 -8.23
CA ASP A 156 -2.05 22.10 -6.93
C ASP A 156 -2.35 23.26 -5.98
N CYS A 157 -2.22 24.50 -6.47
CA CYS A 157 -2.56 25.72 -5.72
C CYS A 157 -4.04 25.73 -5.30
N LYS A 158 -4.93 25.35 -6.22
CA LYS A 158 -6.37 25.23 -5.92
C LYS A 158 -6.63 24.15 -4.88
N ALA A 159 -5.98 22.98 -4.99
CA ALA A 159 -6.10 21.91 -4.02
C ALA A 159 -5.66 22.35 -2.61
N ALA A 160 -4.56 23.09 -2.52
CA ALA A 160 -4.08 23.66 -1.27
C ALA A 160 -5.09 24.63 -0.63
N ASN A 161 -5.64 25.56 -1.42
CA ASN A 161 -6.65 26.52 -0.97
C ASN A 161 -7.97 25.86 -0.54
N ASP A 162 -8.35 24.76 -1.20
CA ASP A 162 -9.55 23.98 -0.90
C ASP A 162 -9.33 22.95 0.23
N HIS A 163 -8.16 22.92 0.88
CA HIS A 163 -7.77 21.94 1.90
C HIS A 163 -7.81 20.47 1.43
N LYS A 164 -7.61 20.23 0.13
CA LYS A 164 -7.56 18.89 -0.48
C LYS A 164 -6.11 18.39 -0.49
N CYS A 165 -5.67 17.84 0.64
CA CYS A 165 -4.28 17.40 0.81
C CYS A 165 -3.84 16.26 -0.13
N PHE A 166 -4.75 15.54 -0.77
CA PHE A 166 -4.42 14.52 -1.79
C PHE A 166 -4.33 15.09 -3.22
N GLY A 167 -4.53 16.40 -3.41
CA GLY A 167 -4.55 17.02 -4.74
C GLY A 167 -5.93 17.02 -5.41
N LEU A 168 -5.95 17.43 -6.68
CA LEU A 168 -7.14 17.49 -7.53
C LEU A 168 -6.90 16.69 -8.82
N GLU A 169 -7.82 15.79 -9.13
CA GLU A 169 -7.83 15.12 -10.43
C GLU A 169 -8.08 16.14 -11.55
N PRO A 170 -7.29 16.11 -12.64
CA PRO A 170 -7.57 16.90 -13.84
C PRO A 170 -8.96 16.57 -14.40
N GLU A 171 -9.61 17.56 -15.02
CA GLU A 171 -10.88 17.33 -15.70
C GLU A 171 -10.69 16.32 -16.86
N HIS A 172 -11.75 15.57 -17.19
CA HIS A 172 -11.67 14.53 -18.21
C HIS A 172 -11.24 15.11 -19.57
N GLY A 173 -10.11 14.64 -20.10
CA GLY A 173 -9.51 15.14 -21.34
C GLY A 173 -8.51 16.29 -21.16
N SER A 174 -8.29 16.77 -19.93
CA SER A 174 -7.17 17.66 -19.60
C SER A 174 -5.85 16.89 -19.60
N THR A 175 -4.80 17.55 -20.06
CA THR A 175 -3.41 17.07 -20.01
C THR A 175 -2.63 17.61 -18.82
N ALA A 176 -3.30 18.34 -17.91
CA ALA A 176 -2.67 18.95 -16.75
C ALA A 176 -1.95 17.92 -15.87
N ILE A 177 -0.70 18.22 -15.53
CA ILE A 177 0.15 17.36 -14.70
C ILE A 177 0.02 17.80 -13.24
N ALA A 178 -1.12 17.48 -12.62
CA ALA A 178 -1.35 17.73 -11.19
C ALA A 178 -0.65 16.68 -10.33
N ARG A 179 -0.38 17.01 -9.06
CA ARG A 179 0.28 16.11 -8.10
C ARG A 179 -0.64 15.65 -6.98
N ASN A 180 -0.37 14.47 -6.45
CA ASN A 180 -0.84 14.12 -5.11
C ASN A 180 0.03 14.81 -4.05
N LEU A 181 -0.49 15.87 -3.42
CA LEU A 181 0.30 16.68 -2.49
C LEU A 181 0.73 15.90 -1.23
N PHE A 182 -0.10 14.94 -0.77
CA PHE A 182 0.22 14.12 0.39
C PHE A 182 1.37 13.16 0.09
N TRP A 183 1.32 12.54 -1.07
CA TRP A 183 2.40 11.71 -1.60
C TRP A 183 3.72 12.49 -1.73
N GLU A 184 3.67 13.68 -2.32
CA GLU A 184 4.84 14.53 -2.52
C GLU A 184 5.44 14.97 -1.17
N ALA A 185 4.60 15.32 -0.19
CA ALA A 185 5.06 15.64 1.17
C ALA A 185 5.78 14.46 1.83
N LEU A 186 5.21 13.26 1.73
CA LEU A 186 5.82 12.05 2.26
C LEU A 186 7.12 11.70 1.54
N SER A 187 7.15 11.80 0.21
CA SER A 187 8.35 11.54 -0.59
C SER A 187 9.50 12.47 -0.20
N ARG A 188 9.23 13.77 -0.03
CA ARG A 188 10.22 14.74 0.49
C ARG A 188 10.70 14.40 1.90
N MET A 189 9.80 13.95 2.78
CA MET A 189 10.16 13.53 4.13
C MET A 189 10.99 12.24 4.16
N VAL A 190 10.66 11.27 3.30
CA VAL A 190 11.37 9.99 3.18
C VAL A 190 12.76 10.21 2.59
N ALA A 191 12.91 11.10 1.61
CA ALA A 191 14.22 11.50 1.08
C ALA A 191 15.15 12.07 2.17
N GLN A 192 14.60 12.68 3.22
CA GLN A 192 15.36 13.18 4.38
C GLN A 192 15.69 12.08 5.41
N ALA A 193 15.07 10.89 5.31
CA ALA A 193 15.21 9.79 6.27
C ALA A 193 16.35 8.81 5.94
N ASP A 194 17.24 9.15 4.99
CA ASP A 194 18.50 8.46 4.69
C ASP A 194 18.34 6.94 4.46
N ASN A 195 17.48 6.56 3.51
CA ASN A 195 17.18 5.17 3.08
C ASN A 195 16.71 4.23 4.20
N ARG A 196 16.30 4.74 5.38
CA ARG A 196 15.76 3.89 6.45
C ARG A 196 14.34 3.41 6.18
N VAL A 197 13.59 4.22 5.45
CA VAL A 197 12.23 3.98 4.97
C VAL A 197 12.28 4.15 3.46
N SER A 198 11.52 3.36 2.71
CA SER A 198 11.42 3.51 1.24
C SER A 198 9.97 3.55 0.79
N VAL A 199 9.73 4.40 -0.20
CA VAL A 199 8.46 4.55 -0.91
C VAL A 199 8.61 4.19 -2.40
N ASP A 200 9.74 3.61 -2.81
CA ASP A 200 10.06 3.39 -4.23
C ASP A 200 9.07 2.43 -4.92
N MET A 201 8.48 1.52 -4.15
CA MET A 201 7.47 0.56 -4.64
C MET A 201 6.02 1.05 -4.41
N TRP A 202 5.83 2.20 -3.76
CA TRP A 202 4.53 2.74 -3.36
C TRP A 202 3.95 3.61 -4.49
N GLN A 203 3.52 2.99 -5.60
CA GLN A 203 3.07 3.69 -6.82
C GLN A 203 1.62 4.20 -6.71
N GLN A 204 1.36 5.14 -5.80
CA GLN A 204 0.03 5.71 -5.55
C GLN A 204 0.06 7.25 -5.49
N ASP A 205 0.70 7.85 -6.48
CA ASP A 205 0.93 9.29 -6.63
C ASP A 205 -0.19 10.02 -7.39
N TRP A 206 -1.31 9.33 -7.66
CA TRP A 206 -2.44 9.89 -8.40
C TRP A 206 -3.12 11.04 -7.64
N PRO A 207 -3.31 12.22 -8.26
CA PRO A 207 -4.01 13.34 -7.64
C PRO A 207 -5.41 12.94 -7.19
N GLY A 208 -5.86 13.45 -6.04
CA GLY A 208 -7.18 13.14 -5.47
C GLY A 208 -7.32 11.75 -4.84
N HIS A 209 -6.40 10.82 -5.11
CA HIS A 209 -6.42 9.47 -4.58
C HIS A 209 -5.86 9.39 -3.15
N VAL A 210 -6.50 8.59 -2.29
CA VAL A 210 -6.00 8.32 -0.94
C VAL A 210 -5.08 7.11 -1.00
N PRO A 211 -3.77 7.26 -0.71
CA PRO A 211 -2.85 6.15 -0.80
C PRO A 211 -3.02 5.18 0.40
N ASP A 212 -2.87 3.89 0.16
CA ASP A 212 -2.81 2.82 1.16
C ASP A 212 -1.35 2.45 1.51
N ALA A 213 -1.07 1.25 2.02
CA ALA A 213 0.28 0.83 2.38
C ALA A 213 0.96 -0.09 1.34
N ASP A 214 0.35 -0.34 0.19
CA ASP A 214 0.87 -1.23 -0.85
C ASP A 214 2.17 -0.68 -1.44
N GLY A 215 3.29 -1.33 -1.14
CA GLY A 215 4.61 -0.91 -1.60
C GLY A 215 5.39 -0.05 -0.61
N PHE A 216 4.82 0.29 0.54
CA PHE A 216 5.52 1.03 1.59
C PHE A 216 6.49 0.11 2.36
N ASN A 217 7.77 0.48 2.40
CA ASN A 217 8.78 -0.21 3.21
C ASN A 217 9.08 0.60 4.48
N PRO A 218 8.53 0.19 5.65
CA PRO A 218 8.71 0.93 6.90
C PRO A 218 10.12 0.81 7.48
N HIS A 219 10.93 -0.15 7.03
CA HIS A 219 12.28 -0.35 7.53
C HIS A 219 13.16 -1.18 6.57
N VAL A 220 13.92 -0.50 5.70
CA VAL A 220 14.70 -1.12 4.62
C VAL A 220 15.65 -2.19 5.14
N ALA A 221 16.50 -1.85 6.11
CA ALA A 221 17.49 -2.78 6.66
C ALA A 221 16.88 -4.04 7.33
N LEU A 222 15.63 -3.97 7.81
CA LEU A 222 14.97 -5.15 8.37
C LEU A 222 14.53 -6.07 7.24
N LEU A 223 13.88 -5.51 6.21
CA LEU A 223 13.39 -6.29 5.08
C LEU A 223 14.54 -6.91 4.29
N ASP A 224 15.65 -6.18 4.10
CA ASP A 224 16.86 -6.73 3.49
C ASP A 224 17.43 -7.91 4.28
N LEU A 225 17.44 -7.80 5.62
CA LEU A 225 17.93 -8.87 6.49
C LEU A 225 17.05 -10.12 6.44
N VAL A 226 15.72 -9.97 6.46
CA VAL A 226 14.79 -11.12 6.41
C VAL A 226 14.54 -11.63 5.00
N ALA A 227 14.97 -10.91 3.97
CA ALA A 227 14.93 -11.34 2.58
C ALA A 227 16.30 -11.83 2.07
N GLU A 228 17.37 -11.74 2.86
CA GLU A 228 18.75 -12.00 2.39
C GLU A 228 19.13 -11.17 1.15
N GLY A 229 18.55 -9.96 1.04
CA GLY A 229 18.70 -9.10 -0.13
C GLY A 229 17.96 -9.58 -1.39
N ASP A 230 17.06 -10.57 -1.30
CA ASP A 230 16.18 -10.96 -2.41
C ASP A 230 15.10 -9.87 -2.63
N PRO A 231 15.19 -9.07 -3.71
CA PRO A 231 14.25 -7.98 -3.95
C PRO A 231 12.82 -8.47 -4.19
N GLU A 232 12.63 -9.72 -4.62
CA GLU A 232 11.31 -10.29 -4.88
C GLU A 232 10.58 -10.61 -3.57
N ILE A 233 11.28 -11.11 -2.55
CA ILE A 233 10.68 -11.32 -1.22
C ILE A 233 10.29 -9.97 -0.61
N ILE A 234 11.14 -8.95 -0.74
CA ILE A 234 10.86 -7.59 -0.25
C ILE A 234 9.60 -7.05 -0.94
N ARG A 235 9.53 -7.11 -2.27
CA ARG A 235 8.36 -6.69 -3.05
C ARG A 235 7.09 -7.36 -2.52
N ARG A 236 7.09 -8.68 -2.42
CA ARG A 236 5.92 -9.45 -1.96
C ARG A 236 5.52 -9.13 -0.51
N LEU A 237 6.48 -8.79 0.35
CA LEU A 237 6.22 -8.37 1.72
C LEU A 237 5.51 -7.02 1.78
N VAL A 238 6.04 -6.01 1.08
CA VAL A 238 5.48 -4.64 1.08
C VAL A 238 4.16 -4.55 0.33
N ARG A 239 3.90 -5.44 -0.64
CA ARG A 239 2.60 -5.57 -1.32
C ARG A 239 1.59 -6.42 -0.55
N GLY A 240 2.02 -7.07 0.55
CA GLY A 240 1.15 -7.91 1.38
C GLY A 240 0.76 -9.25 0.74
N GLU A 241 1.58 -9.78 -0.17
CA GLU A 241 1.41 -11.11 -0.75
C GLU A 241 1.94 -12.20 0.19
N LEU A 242 2.97 -11.86 0.98
CA LEU A 242 3.49 -12.69 2.07
C LEU A 242 2.95 -12.22 3.42
N ARG A 243 2.90 -13.10 4.42
CA ARG A 243 2.39 -12.81 5.76
C ARG A 243 3.53 -12.71 6.77
N PHE A 244 4.14 -11.53 6.85
CA PHE A 244 5.29 -11.29 7.73
C PHE A 244 4.97 -11.50 9.21
N SER A 245 3.81 -10.99 9.65
CA SER A 245 3.34 -11.15 11.03
C SER A 245 3.26 -12.63 11.44
N THR A 246 2.74 -13.47 10.54
CA THR A 246 2.60 -14.91 10.79
C THR A 246 3.96 -15.59 10.89
N SER A 247 4.92 -15.20 10.05
CA SER A 247 6.29 -15.71 10.12
C SER A 247 6.99 -15.30 11.42
N ILE A 248 6.80 -14.06 11.87
CA ILE A 248 7.30 -13.59 13.18
C ILE A 248 6.69 -14.41 14.31
N ASP A 249 5.37 -14.59 14.34
CA ASP A 249 4.68 -15.32 15.40
C ASP A 249 5.18 -16.78 15.48
N LYS A 250 5.31 -17.46 14.33
CA LYS A 250 5.88 -18.82 14.26
C LYS A 250 7.31 -18.87 14.79
N ALA A 251 8.15 -17.92 14.39
CA ALA A 251 9.55 -17.88 14.78
C ALA A 251 9.72 -17.55 16.28
N GLN A 252 8.89 -16.67 16.84
CA GLN A 252 8.91 -16.34 18.27
C GLN A 252 8.51 -17.54 19.14
N ILE A 253 7.54 -18.33 18.69
CA ILE A 253 7.16 -19.59 19.35
C ILE A 253 8.34 -20.60 19.34
N ALA A 254 9.12 -20.62 18.26
CA ALA A 254 10.16 -21.61 18.03
C ALA A 254 11.57 -21.24 18.58
N SER A 255 11.93 -19.96 18.67
CA SER A 255 13.34 -19.53 18.83
C SER A 255 13.89 -19.40 20.26
N LYS A 256 13.10 -19.61 21.34
CA LYS A 256 13.56 -19.47 22.75
C LYS A 256 14.41 -18.20 23.07
N GLY A 257 14.34 -17.14 22.25
CA GLY A 257 15.03 -15.88 22.47
C GLY A 257 16.34 -15.64 21.69
N ASP A 258 16.75 -16.53 20.78
CA ASP A 258 17.89 -16.26 19.87
C ASP A 258 17.42 -15.51 18.61
N LEU A 259 17.89 -14.27 18.46
CA LEU A 259 17.58 -13.37 17.34
C LEU A 259 18.08 -13.88 15.98
N ASN A 260 19.23 -14.56 15.93
CA ASN A 260 19.75 -15.11 14.69
C ASN A 260 18.89 -16.30 14.25
N GLN A 261 18.54 -17.17 15.20
CA GLN A 261 17.63 -18.29 14.95
C GLN A 261 16.23 -17.82 14.54
N LEU A 262 15.75 -16.72 15.13
CA LEU A 262 14.50 -16.07 14.74
C LEU A 262 14.54 -15.64 13.26
N ALA A 263 15.60 -14.95 12.85
CA ALA A 263 15.76 -14.47 11.48
C ALA A 263 15.81 -15.63 10.46
N GLU A 264 16.54 -16.70 10.76
CA GLU A 264 16.58 -17.90 9.91
C GLU A 264 15.20 -18.56 9.74
N LEU A 265 14.44 -18.67 10.83
CA LEU A 265 13.10 -19.26 10.79
C LEU A 265 12.12 -18.41 9.99
N ILE A 266 12.19 -17.08 10.17
CA ILE A 266 11.40 -16.14 9.37
C ILE A 266 11.77 -16.29 7.89
N ARG A 267 13.07 -16.30 7.57
CA ARG A 267 13.58 -16.44 6.20
C ARG A 267 13.07 -17.69 5.52
N LYS A 268 13.21 -18.84 6.17
CA LYS A 268 12.73 -20.11 5.65
C LYS A 268 11.22 -20.11 5.40
N ASP A 269 10.44 -19.62 6.36
CA ASP A 269 8.98 -19.57 6.23
C ASP A 269 8.53 -18.61 5.12
N LEU A 270 9.22 -17.48 4.94
CA LEU A 270 8.96 -16.55 3.84
C LEU A 270 9.29 -17.15 2.47
N ALA A 271 10.41 -17.87 2.36
CA ALA A 271 10.78 -18.58 1.13
C ALA A 271 9.75 -19.66 0.78
N ASP A 272 9.29 -20.43 1.77
CA ASP A 272 8.25 -21.46 1.60
C ASP A 272 6.92 -20.82 1.18
N GLN A 273 6.51 -19.71 1.81
CA GLN A 273 5.32 -18.96 1.41
C GLN A 273 5.44 -18.41 -0.02
N ALA A 274 6.61 -17.88 -0.39
CA ALA A 274 6.85 -17.34 -1.73
C ALA A 274 6.80 -18.44 -2.81
N ALA A 275 7.34 -19.63 -2.51
CA ALA A 275 7.24 -20.80 -3.38
C ALA A 275 5.80 -21.29 -3.52
N ALA A 276 5.05 -21.37 -2.42
CA ALA A 276 3.64 -21.75 -2.42
C ALA A 276 2.77 -20.76 -3.21
N HIS A 277 3.01 -19.45 -3.05
CA HIS A 277 2.30 -18.42 -3.81
C HIS A 277 2.58 -18.53 -5.32
N ARG A 278 3.84 -18.76 -5.72
CA ARG A 278 4.22 -19.01 -7.12
C ARG A 278 3.51 -20.23 -7.69
N ALA A 279 3.53 -21.35 -6.97
CA ALA A 279 2.83 -22.57 -7.39
C ALA A 279 1.32 -22.34 -7.57
N MET A 280 0.69 -21.63 -6.63
CA MET A 280 -0.73 -21.27 -6.72
C MET A 280 -1.04 -20.42 -7.97
N LEU A 281 -0.23 -19.41 -8.27
CA LEU A 281 -0.41 -18.58 -9.46
C LEU A 281 -0.21 -19.38 -10.76
N GLU A 282 0.76 -20.29 -10.79
CA GLU A 282 0.97 -21.18 -11.93
C GLU A 282 -0.21 -22.13 -12.15
N ASP A 283 -0.73 -22.74 -11.08
CA ASP A 283 -1.90 -23.62 -11.16
C ASP A 283 -3.14 -22.86 -11.62
N ARG A 284 -3.35 -21.63 -11.11
CA ARG A 284 -4.42 -20.74 -11.58
C ARG A 284 -4.25 -20.42 -13.07
N ARG A 285 -3.03 -20.12 -13.51
CA ARG A 285 -2.70 -19.84 -14.91
C ARG A 285 -2.97 -21.05 -15.79
N ARG A 286 -2.53 -22.25 -15.41
CA ARG A 286 -2.79 -23.49 -16.16
C ARG A 286 -4.29 -23.78 -16.27
N ALA A 287 -5.02 -23.66 -15.16
CA ALA A 287 -6.47 -23.87 -15.15
C ALA A 287 -7.24 -22.82 -15.98
N SER A 288 -6.79 -21.56 -15.96
CA SER A 288 -7.38 -20.49 -16.76
C SER A 288 -7.01 -20.63 -18.25
N GLN A 289 -5.79 -21.06 -18.58
CA GLN A 289 -5.37 -21.37 -19.95
C GLN A 289 -6.17 -22.54 -20.53
N ALA A 290 -6.32 -23.64 -19.80
CA ALA A 290 -7.12 -24.78 -20.25
C ALA A 290 -8.58 -24.38 -20.53
N ARG A 291 -9.15 -23.49 -19.70
CA ARG A 291 -10.47 -22.91 -19.94
C ARG A 291 -10.52 -22.05 -21.20
N LEU A 292 -9.50 -21.23 -21.43
CA LEU A 292 -9.39 -20.41 -22.64
C LEU A 292 -9.33 -21.28 -23.89
N ASP A 293 -8.51 -22.33 -23.87
CA ASP A 293 -8.34 -23.23 -25.02
C ASP A 293 -9.64 -23.97 -25.35
N LEU A 294 -10.36 -24.45 -24.34
CA LEU A 294 -11.67 -25.09 -24.51
C LEU A 294 -12.70 -24.13 -25.10
N TRP A 295 -12.78 -22.91 -24.55
CA TRP A 295 -13.70 -21.90 -25.05
C TRP A 295 -13.37 -21.48 -26.49
N ARG A 296 -12.09 -21.25 -26.82
CA ARG A 296 -11.64 -20.90 -28.18
C ARG A 296 -12.02 -21.97 -29.20
N GLN A 297 -11.82 -23.25 -28.89
CA GLN A 297 -12.22 -24.35 -29.77
C GLN A 297 -13.73 -24.41 -30.04
N GLY A 298 -14.56 -24.07 -29.05
CA GLY A 298 -16.00 -23.93 -29.22
C GLY A 298 -16.36 -22.71 -30.07
N TYR A 299 -15.79 -21.56 -29.71
CA TYR A 299 -16.02 -20.29 -30.38
C TYR A 299 -15.62 -20.31 -31.86
N GLU A 300 -14.46 -20.89 -32.21
CA GLU A 300 -14.00 -21.03 -33.60
C GLU A 300 -14.90 -21.96 -34.41
N ARG A 301 -15.52 -22.96 -33.78
CA ARG A 301 -16.45 -23.87 -34.46
C ARG A 301 -17.79 -23.21 -34.73
N GLU A 302 -18.27 -22.40 -33.81
CA GLU A 302 -19.56 -21.69 -33.91
C GLU A 302 -19.47 -20.40 -34.73
N HIS A 303 -18.32 -19.72 -34.68
CA HIS A 303 -18.08 -18.40 -35.27
C HIS A 303 -16.69 -18.31 -35.96
N PRO A 304 -16.41 -19.13 -36.99
CA PRO A 304 -15.07 -19.19 -37.60
C PRO A 304 -14.60 -17.86 -38.20
N GLU A 305 -15.49 -17.14 -38.89
CA GLU A 305 -15.18 -15.86 -39.54
C GLU A 305 -14.85 -14.77 -38.50
N TRP A 306 -15.62 -14.70 -37.41
CA TRP A 306 -15.40 -13.71 -36.35
C TRP A 306 -14.16 -14.00 -35.51
N ALA A 307 -13.79 -15.28 -35.39
CA ALA A 307 -12.56 -15.69 -34.70
C ALA A 307 -11.32 -15.27 -35.52
N GLN A 308 -11.33 -15.50 -36.83
CA GLN A 308 -10.26 -15.08 -37.72
C GLN A 308 -10.13 -13.55 -37.77
N GLU A 309 -11.25 -12.84 -37.96
CA GLU A 309 -11.29 -11.38 -37.98
C GLU A 309 -10.73 -10.77 -36.68
N TYR A 310 -11.06 -11.36 -35.52
CA TYR A 310 -10.54 -10.91 -34.24
C TYR A 310 -9.03 -11.06 -34.10
N GLU A 311 -8.44 -12.17 -34.57
CA GLU A 311 -6.99 -12.37 -34.51
C GLU A 311 -6.25 -11.40 -35.46
N GLU A 312 -6.79 -11.16 -36.66
CA GLU A 312 -6.27 -10.18 -37.62
C GLU A 312 -6.28 -8.75 -37.04
N LEU A 313 -7.43 -8.32 -36.48
CA LEU A 313 -7.57 -7.01 -35.85
C LEU A 313 -6.70 -6.91 -34.59
N THR A 314 -6.60 -7.95 -33.76
CA THR A 314 -5.72 -7.92 -32.58
C THR A 314 -4.25 -7.71 -32.99
N ALA A 315 -3.78 -8.41 -34.02
CA ALA A 315 -2.40 -8.28 -34.50
C ALA A 315 -2.11 -6.89 -35.11
N ALA A 316 -3.10 -6.31 -35.78
CA ALA A 316 -2.99 -4.98 -36.38
C ALA A 316 -3.03 -3.86 -35.32
N LEU A 317 -3.97 -3.96 -34.38
CA LEU A 317 -4.42 -2.85 -33.53
C LEU A 317 -3.85 -2.85 -32.11
N CYS A 318 -3.51 -4.02 -31.56
CA CYS A 318 -3.07 -4.13 -30.17
C CYS A 318 -1.55 -4.13 -30.00
N HIS A 319 -1.12 -3.77 -28.79
CA HIS A 319 0.24 -4.05 -28.34
C HIS A 319 0.51 -5.57 -28.28
N PRO A 320 1.79 -6.00 -28.34
CA PRO A 320 2.17 -7.41 -28.25
C PRO A 320 1.61 -8.08 -26.99
N ALA A 321 1.42 -9.41 -27.07
CA ALA A 321 1.05 -10.20 -25.91
C ALA A 321 2.04 -9.97 -24.76
N ASN A 322 1.52 -9.74 -23.56
CA ASN A 322 2.24 -9.37 -22.32
C ASN A 322 2.63 -7.88 -22.16
N TRP A 323 2.22 -6.99 -23.06
CA TRP A 323 2.29 -5.55 -22.80
C TRP A 323 1.18 -5.10 -21.85
N TYR A 324 1.49 -4.17 -20.94
CA TYR A 324 0.54 -3.57 -20.00
C TYR A 324 0.76 -2.06 -19.92
N PRO A 325 -0.30 -1.25 -19.68
CA PRO A 325 -0.17 0.18 -19.48
C PRO A 325 0.72 0.55 -18.29
N ALA A 326 1.36 1.73 -18.35
CA ALA A 326 2.26 2.20 -17.30
C ALA A 326 1.61 2.33 -15.91
N TYR A 327 0.29 2.55 -15.85
CA TYR A 327 -0.46 2.63 -14.59
C TYR A 327 -0.77 1.26 -13.96
N TYR A 328 -0.49 0.14 -14.64
CA TYR A 328 -0.64 -1.18 -14.04
C TYR A 328 0.49 -1.44 -13.05
N SER A 329 0.14 -1.70 -11.79
CA SER A 329 1.11 -2.17 -10.81
C SER A 329 1.56 -3.61 -11.11
N ASP A 330 2.74 -4.01 -10.63
CA ASP A 330 3.24 -5.39 -10.81
C ASP A 330 2.24 -6.45 -10.35
N LYS A 331 1.50 -6.15 -9.28
CA LYS A 331 0.44 -7.01 -8.75
C LYS A 331 -0.70 -7.18 -9.76
N MET A 332 -1.18 -6.09 -10.35
CA MET A 332 -2.21 -6.14 -11.40
C MET A 332 -1.72 -6.93 -12.62
N ILE A 333 -0.44 -6.78 -12.98
CA ILE A 333 0.19 -7.54 -14.06
C ILE A 333 0.25 -9.03 -13.72
N GLU A 334 0.68 -9.41 -12.52
CA GLU A 334 0.72 -10.82 -12.09
C GLU A 334 -0.68 -11.44 -12.03
N GLU A 335 -1.67 -10.71 -11.52
CA GLU A 335 -3.06 -11.17 -11.49
C GLU A 335 -3.64 -11.36 -12.90
N ALA A 336 -3.36 -10.42 -13.81
CA ALA A 336 -3.75 -10.54 -15.21
C ALA A 336 -3.07 -11.73 -15.90
N ARG A 337 -1.78 -11.94 -15.65
CA ARG A 337 -1.01 -13.09 -16.17
C ARG A 337 -1.47 -14.42 -15.59
N ALA A 338 -1.96 -14.43 -14.35
CA ALA A 338 -2.53 -15.61 -13.72
C ALA A 338 -3.93 -15.97 -14.27
N ASN A 339 -4.56 -15.07 -15.04
CA ASN A 339 -5.87 -15.32 -15.65
C ASN A 339 -5.89 -15.12 -17.19
N PRO A 340 -5.22 -15.99 -17.98
CA PRO A 340 -5.27 -15.93 -19.44
C PRO A 340 -6.69 -15.88 -20.04
N PHE A 341 -7.68 -16.51 -19.42
CA PHE A 341 -9.07 -16.52 -19.87
C PHE A 341 -9.67 -15.11 -20.07
N ALA A 342 -9.22 -14.12 -19.29
CA ALA A 342 -9.66 -12.74 -19.47
C ALA A 342 -9.24 -12.16 -20.83
N GLU A 343 -8.19 -12.70 -21.47
CA GLU A 343 -7.61 -12.19 -22.72
C GLU A 343 -7.33 -10.68 -22.66
N ALA A 344 -6.56 -10.23 -21.67
CA ALA A 344 -6.18 -8.82 -21.59
C ALA A 344 -5.47 -8.37 -22.89
N ARG A 345 -6.05 -7.38 -23.56
CA ARG A 345 -5.58 -6.76 -24.81
C ARG A 345 -5.69 -5.25 -24.68
N PHE A 346 -4.69 -4.53 -25.20
CA PHE A 346 -4.60 -3.08 -25.13
C PHE A 346 -4.28 -2.53 -26.52
N LEU A 347 -5.03 -1.52 -26.94
CA LEU A 347 -4.82 -0.84 -28.21
C LEU A 347 -3.47 -0.10 -28.21
N ASP A 348 -2.78 -0.13 -29.36
CA ASP A 348 -1.54 0.60 -29.58
C ASP A 348 -1.85 1.93 -30.28
N ASP A 349 -2.05 2.99 -29.49
CA ASP A 349 -2.40 4.32 -29.98
C ASP A 349 -1.40 4.89 -31.00
N ALA A 350 -0.15 4.41 -30.99
CA ALA A 350 0.87 4.84 -31.95
C ALA A 350 0.59 4.34 -33.38
N ARG A 351 -0.20 3.27 -33.52
CA ARG A 351 -0.59 2.70 -34.81
C ARG A 351 -1.78 3.40 -35.45
N TYR A 352 -2.53 4.21 -34.68
CA TYR A 352 -3.74 4.88 -35.13
C TYR A 352 -3.51 6.34 -35.52
N PRO A 353 -3.79 6.76 -36.76
CA PRO A 353 -3.86 8.16 -37.12
C PRO A 353 -5.29 8.70 -36.94
N GLY A 354 -5.74 8.89 -35.68
CA GLY A 354 -6.80 9.88 -35.38
C GLY A 354 -7.97 9.50 -34.46
N ARG A 355 -7.98 10.12 -33.26
CA ARG A 355 -9.02 10.96 -32.59
C ARG A 355 -8.58 11.21 -31.14
N PHE A 356 -7.70 10.34 -30.61
CA PHE A 356 -7.08 10.40 -29.28
C PHE A 356 -5.55 10.55 -29.29
N VAL A 357 -4.93 10.79 -30.45
CA VAL A 357 -3.50 11.09 -30.52
C VAL A 357 -3.26 12.53 -30.08
N LEU A 358 -2.94 12.71 -28.80
CA LEU A 358 -2.20 13.90 -28.37
C LEU A 358 -0.91 13.95 -29.22
N PRO A 359 -0.58 15.09 -29.85
CA PRO A 359 0.64 15.20 -30.63
C PRO A 359 1.84 15.09 -29.67
N ARG A 360 2.47 13.91 -29.59
CA ARG A 360 3.74 13.77 -28.86
C ARG A 360 4.79 14.67 -29.52
N PRO A 361 5.40 15.62 -28.79
CA PRO A 361 6.52 16.40 -29.30
C PRO A 361 7.76 15.49 -29.21
N PHE A 362 8.41 15.27 -30.34
CA PHE A 362 9.69 14.56 -30.49
C PHE A 362 9.66 13.03 -30.38
N GLY A 363 9.47 12.40 -31.53
CA GLY A 363 9.87 11.03 -31.81
C GLY A 363 9.54 10.73 -33.27
N HIS A 364 10.52 10.31 -34.07
CA HIS A 364 10.25 9.83 -35.43
C HIS A 364 9.13 8.80 -35.36
N LYS A 365 7.94 9.15 -35.88
CA LYS A 365 6.84 8.20 -36.00
C LYS A 365 7.27 7.16 -37.03
N PRO A 366 7.37 5.87 -36.68
CA PRO A 366 7.39 4.85 -37.72
C PRO A 366 6.11 5.03 -38.54
N GLU A 367 6.22 5.03 -39.87
CA GLU A 367 5.03 5.00 -40.72
C GLU A 367 4.19 3.79 -40.31
N PRO A 368 2.89 3.97 -39.99
CA PRO A 368 2.04 2.85 -39.65
C PRO A 368 2.01 1.90 -40.84
N VAL A 369 2.44 0.65 -40.62
CA VAL A 369 2.50 -0.43 -41.61
C VAL A 369 1.09 -0.86 -42.07
N TYR A 370 0.04 -0.33 -41.42
CA TYR A 370 -1.36 -0.60 -41.71
C TYR A 370 -2.18 0.69 -41.61
N PRO A 371 -2.91 1.13 -42.64
CA PRO A 371 -3.85 2.24 -42.50
C PRO A 371 -5.10 1.74 -41.78
N CYS A 372 -5.05 1.67 -40.45
CA CYS A 372 -6.23 1.36 -39.64
C CYS A 372 -7.20 2.56 -39.63
N THR A 373 -8.49 2.24 -39.75
CA THR A 373 -9.60 3.20 -39.79
C THR A 373 -10.35 3.20 -38.46
N ASN A 374 -11.12 4.25 -38.17
CA ASN A 374 -12.02 4.27 -37.00
C ASN A 374 -13.05 3.12 -37.04
N ALA A 375 -13.44 2.68 -38.23
CA ALA A 375 -14.31 1.53 -38.39
C ALA A 375 -13.66 0.23 -37.91
N ASP A 376 -12.33 0.09 -38.03
CA ASP A 376 -11.61 -1.10 -37.53
C ASP A 376 -11.59 -1.13 -35.98
N VAL A 377 -11.51 0.03 -35.33
CA VAL A 377 -11.62 0.15 -33.86
C VAL A 377 -13.01 -0.24 -33.40
N GLU A 378 -14.05 0.36 -34.00
CA GLU A 378 -15.44 0.08 -33.68
C GLU A 378 -15.74 -1.41 -33.89
N ARG A 379 -15.23 -1.99 -34.98
CA ARG A 379 -15.36 -3.42 -35.26
C ARG A 379 -14.64 -4.30 -34.25
N PHE A 380 -13.45 -3.90 -33.80
CA PHE A 380 -12.72 -4.60 -32.76
C PHE A 380 -13.47 -4.58 -31.42
N ASP A 381 -14.06 -3.45 -31.04
CA ASP A 381 -14.87 -3.30 -29.83
C ASP A 381 -16.15 -4.17 -29.90
N GLU A 382 -16.81 -4.24 -31.06
CA GLU A 382 -17.93 -5.15 -31.31
C GLU A 382 -17.53 -6.62 -31.08
N LEU A 383 -16.39 -7.04 -31.63
CA LEU A 383 -15.89 -8.40 -31.48
C LEU A 383 -15.49 -8.70 -30.03
N GLN A 384 -14.89 -7.74 -29.32
CA GLN A 384 -14.60 -7.88 -27.88
C GLN A 384 -15.88 -8.06 -27.07
N ALA A 385 -16.90 -7.23 -27.32
CA ALA A 385 -18.19 -7.31 -26.62
C ALA A 385 -18.87 -8.67 -26.87
N HIS A 386 -18.87 -9.14 -28.12
CA HIS A 386 -19.41 -10.45 -28.46
C HIS A 386 -18.67 -11.59 -27.78
N ARG A 387 -17.33 -11.59 -27.81
CA ARG A 387 -16.51 -12.59 -27.14
C ARG A 387 -16.73 -12.58 -25.64
N ALA A 388 -16.85 -11.40 -25.01
CA ALA A 388 -17.17 -11.27 -23.59
C ALA A 388 -18.54 -11.90 -23.26
N ALA A 389 -19.56 -11.66 -24.09
CA ALA A 389 -20.88 -12.29 -23.93
C ALA A 389 -20.82 -13.82 -24.10
N SER A 390 -20.09 -14.32 -25.09
CA SER A 390 -19.87 -15.76 -25.30
C SER A 390 -19.15 -16.42 -24.12
N LYS A 391 -18.10 -15.78 -23.59
CA LYS A 391 -17.39 -16.26 -22.39
C LYS A 391 -18.31 -16.30 -21.17
N ALA A 392 -19.13 -15.27 -20.96
CA ALA A 392 -20.09 -15.24 -19.86
C ALA A 392 -21.12 -16.38 -19.98
N ALA A 393 -21.58 -16.69 -21.20
CA ALA A 393 -22.45 -17.84 -21.45
C ALA A 393 -21.76 -19.19 -21.19
N PHE A 394 -20.49 -19.33 -21.58
CA PHE A 394 -19.66 -20.50 -21.30
C PHE A 394 -19.45 -20.72 -19.79
N GLU A 395 -19.26 -19.66 -19.03
CA GLU A 395 -19.18 -19.70 -17.56
C GLU A 395 -20.54 -20.03 -16.91
N GLY A 396 -21.64 -19.52 -17.46
CA GLY A 396 -23.00 -19.78 -17.00
C GLY A 396 -23.49 -21.22 -17.25
N GLY A 397 -22.99 -21.87 -18.30
CA GLY A 397 -23.32 -23.26 -18.66
C GLY A 397 -22.46 -24.33 -17.99
N SER A 398 -21.40 -23.96 -17.25
CA SER A 398 -20.46 -24.87 -16.60
C SER A 398 -20.75 -25.14 -15.11
N LYS A 399 -22.00 -24.97 -14.66
CA LYS A 399 -22.43 -25.28 -13.27
C LYS A 399 -23.08 -26.63 -13.13
#